data_AF-A0A9Q3BCJ7-F1
#
_entry.id   AF-A0A9Q3BCJ7-F1
#
_cell.length_a   1.000
_cell.length_b   1.000
_cell.length_c   1.000
_cell.angle_alpha   90.00
_cell.angle_beta   90.00
_cell.angle_gamma   90.00
#
_symmetry.space_group_name_H-M   'P 1'
#
loop_
_entity.id
_entity.type
_entity.pdbx_description
1 polymer ?
#
loop_
_entity_poly.entity_id
_entity_poly.type
_entity_poly.pdbx_seq_one_letter_code
_entity_poly.pdbx_strand_id
1 'polypeptide(L)'
;MPKTSARIPLLHQLNNMQNILFMKSDIDSDLEVDLSLLKHLSTQRYLTPRKKNPSSYIYNSSNLVPLSSHKLKQLFPTTNEYFQRLVALIQDDTIFHNSSIFKQRVPDIKLAVALAQLGSNGNGASLGKLGILFVVSNGAIVLYTQAIIKALIKYEKEYIIWPNSQKQLEASQVILAKVFPGCVGLIDGSLIPLSQRTPRDGEAYFDHKSRYLCY
;
A
#
# COMPACT_ATOMS: atom_id res chain seq x y z
N MET A 1 13.34 3.27 9.63
CA MET A 1 14.26 4.39 9.35
C MET A 1 14.09 4.80 7.89
N PRO A 2 13.78 6.06 7.57
CA PRO A 2 13.76 6.51 6.18
C PRO A 2 15.15 6.32 5.59
N LYS A 3 15.24 5.76 4.38
CA LYS A 3 16.52 5.68 3.66
C LYS A 3 16.93 7.11 3.32
N THR A 4 17.81 7.69 4.12
CA THR A 4 18.45 8.97 3.79
C THR A 4 19.17 8.81 2.47
N SER A 5 18.91 9.73 1.54
CA SER A 5 19.52 9.68 0.21
C SER A 5 21.02 9.92 0.35
N ALA A 6 21.84 8.97 -0.12
CA ALA A 6 23.31 9.11 -0.18
C ALA A 6 23.77 10.32 -1.01
N ARG A 7 22.85 10.97 -1.75
CA ARG A 7 23.09 12.18 -2.51
C ARG A 7 23.15 13.45 -1.67
N ILE A 8 22.37 13.52 -0.59
CA ILE A 8 22.31 14.70 0.29
C ILE A 8 23.71 15.06 0.84
N PRO A 9 24.48 14.11 1.42
CA PRO A 9 25.84 14.43 1.89
C PRO A 9 26.79 14.81 0.75
N LEU A 10 26.65 14.22 -0.44
CA LEU A 10 27.49 14.57 -1.60
C LEU A 10 27.25 16.00 -2.10
N LEU A 11 26.00 16.46 -2.13
CA LEU A 11 25.67 17.85 -2.48
C LEU A 11 26.23 18.84 -1.45
N HIS A 12 26.17 18.47 -0.17
CA HIS A 12 26.75 19.27 0.90
C HIS A 12 28.28 19.35 0.79
N GLN A 13 28.96 18.23 0.49
CA GLN A 13 30.40 18.20 0.24
C GLN A 13 30.81 19.03 -0.97
N LEU A 14 30.07 18.95 -2.08
CA LEU A 14 30.32 19.76 -3.27
C LEU A 14 30.24 21.26 -2.98
N ASN A 15 29.21 21.69 -2.24
CA ASN A 15 29.04 23.09 -1.86
C ASN A 15 30.18 23.57 -0.95
N ASN A 16 30.59 22.76 0.02
CA ASN A 16 31.70 23.06 0.91
C ASN A 16 33.03 23.19 0.16
N MET A 17 33.33 22.29 -0.78
CA MET A 17 34.58 22.35 -1.54
C MET A 17 34.60 23.53 -2.52
N GLN A 18 33.45 23.91 -3.10
CA GLN A 18 33.35 25.13 -3.92
C GLN A 18 33.65 26.39 -3.09
N ASN A 19 33.15 26.46 -1.86
CA ASN A 19 33.42 27.57 -0.95
C ASN A 19 34.90 27.62 -0.52
N ILE A 20 35.52 26.46 -0.28
CA ILE A 20 36.95 26.37 0.06
C ILE A 20 37.84 26.80 -1.12
N LEU A 21 37.50 26.38 -2.35
CA LEU A 21 38.23 26.79 -3.56
C LEU A 21 38.11 28.29 -3.80
N PHE A 22 36.95 28.89 -3.54
CA PHE A 22 36.75 30.34 -3.67
C PHE A 22 37.60 31.14 -2.66
N MET A 23 37.95 30.56 -1.52
CA MET A 23 38.71 31.22 -0.44
C MET A 23 40.22 30.96 -0.48
N LYS A 24 40.71 30.02 -1.29
CA LYS A 24 42.14 29.71 -1.44
C LYS A 24 42.69 30.28 -2.75
N SER A 25 43.78 31.05 -2.68
CA SER A 25 44.46 31.63 -3.84
C SER A 25 45.37 30.64 -4.60
N ASP A 26 45.82 29.58 -3.93
CA ASP A 26 46.62 28.51 -4.53
C ASP A 26 45.80 27.23 -4.61
N ILE A 27 45.62 26.74 -5.84
CA ILE A 27 44.80 25.57 -6.16
C ILE A 27 45.65 24.32 -5.93
N ASP A 28 45.23 23.48 -4.99
CA ASP A 28 45.77 22.13 -4.83
C ASP A 28 45.21 21.25 -5.97
N SER A 29 46.08 20.61 -6.76
CA SER A 29 45.72 19.74 -7.89
C SER A 29 44.68 18.69 -7.48
N ASP A 30 44.84 18.13 -6.27
CA ASP A 30 43.96 17.07 -5.77
C ASP A 30 42.54 17.59 -5.46
N LEU A 31 42.43 18.83 -4.98
CA LEU A 31 41.14 19.49 -4.73
C LEU A 31 40.36 19.76 -6.03
N GLU A 32 41.06 20.07 -7.12
CA GLU A 32 40.44 20.29 -8.43
C GLU A 32 39.91 18.98 -9.03
N VAL A 33 40.66 17.88 -8.88
CA VAL A 33 40.24 16.54 -9.28
C VAL A 33 38.99 16.11 -8.51
N ASP A 34 38.97 16.26 -7.19
CA ASP A 34 37.82 15.90 -6.34
C ASP A 34 36.58 16.73 -6.66
N LEU A 35 36.74 18.03 -6.92
CA LEU A 35 35.65 18.91 -7.37
C LEU A 35 35.08 18.48 -8.71
N SER A 36 35.94 18.09 -9.66
CA SER A 36 35.51 17.64 -10.98
C SER A 36 34.70 16.34 -10.87
N LEU A 37 35.14 15.40 -10.02
CA LEU A 37 34.46 14.14 -9.76
C LEU A 37 33.10 14.37 -9.09
N LEU A 38 33.04 15.22 -8.07
CA LEU A 38 31.79 15.51 -7.37
C LEU A 38 30.79 16.25 -8.25
N LYS A 39 31.24 17.20 -9.10
CA LYS A 39 30.41 17.80 -10.15
C LYS A 39 29.87 16.74 -11.09
N HIS A 40 30.71 15.85 -11.60
CA HIS A 40 30.25 14.76 -12.47
C HIS A 40 29.21 13.87 -11.78
N LEU A 41 29.45 13.41 -10.55
CA LEU A 41 28.51 12.59 -9.77
C LEU A 41 27.19 13.33 -9.48
N SER A 42 27.24 14.66 -9.29
CA SER A 42 26.04 15.49 -9.12
C SER A 42 25.19 15.58 -10.38
N THR A 43 25.77 15.50 -11.58
CA THR A 43 24.98 15.48 -12.82
C THR A 43 24.29 14.13 -13.04
N GLN A 44 24.80 13.05 -12.43
CA GLN A 44 24.21 11.73 -12.57
C GLN A 44 22.96 11.58 -11.69
N ARG A 45 21.87 11.05 -12.28
CA ARG A 45 20.62 10.75 -11.56
C ARG A 45 20.77 9.56 -10.61
N TYR A 46 21.68 8.64 -10.90
CA TYR A 46 21.92 7.42 -10.13
C TYR A 46 23.43 7.24 -9.96
N LEU A 47 23.88 7.06 -8.72
CA LEU A 47 25.29 6.79 -8.40
C LEU A 47 25.70 5.34 -8.71
N THR A 48 24.72 4.46 -8.87
CA THR A 48 24.91 3.06 -9.21
C THR A 48 24.09 2.71 -10.46
N PRO A 49 24.63 1.89 -11.36
CA PRO A 49 23.88 1.42 -12.52
C PRO A 49 22.67 0.60 -12.04
N ARG A 50 21.49 0.90 -12.57
CA ARG A 50 20.30 0.08 -12.30
C ARG A 50 20.46 -1.28 -12.99
N LYS A 51 20.67 -2.33 -12.20
CA LYS A 51 20.49 -3.70 -12.67
C LYS A 51 18.98 -3.97 -12.78
N LYS A 52 18.51 -4.33 -13.98
CA LYS A 52 17.16 -4.88 -14.14
C LYS A 52 17.18 -6.28 -13.55
N ASN A 53 16.32 -6.53 -12.56
CA ASN A 53 16.07 -7.91 -12.13
C ASN A 53 15.31 -8.64 -13.25
N PRO A 54 15.63 -9.91 -13.52
CA PRO A 54 14.84 -10.71 -14.46
C PRO A 54 13.38 -10.74 -13.99
N SER A 55 12.49 -10.29 -14.86
CA SER A 55 11.07 -10.09 -14.58
C SER A 55 10.29 -11.23 -15.20
N SER A 56 10.01 -12.30 -14.44
CA SER A 56 8.93 -13.21 -14.76
C SER A 56 7.68 -12.74 -14.02
N TYR A 57 6.64 -12.34 -14.75
CA TYR A 57 5.37 -11.95 -14.14
C TYR A 57 4.71 -13.20 -13.54
N ILE A 58 4.97 -13.48 -12.26
CA ILE A 58 4.39 -14.64 -11.56
C ILE A 58 2.86 -14.57 -11.63
N TYR A 59 2.30 -13.37 -11.42
CA TYR A 59 0.87 -13.09 -11.51
C TYR A 59 0.59 -12.05 -12.59
N ASN A 60 0.24 -12.53 -13.78
CA ASN A 60 -0.40 -11.77 -14.85
C ASN A 60 -1.90 -12.11 -14.90
N SER A 61 -2.67 -11.39 -15.70
CA SER A 61 -4.12 -11.60 -15.85
C SER A 61 -4.45 -13.06 -16.20
N SER A 62 -3.65 -13.64 -17.10
CA SER A 62 -3.76 -15.02 -17.56
C SER A 62 -3.61 -16.05 -16.43
N ASN A 63 -2.78 -15.75 -15.42
CA ASN A 63 -2.49 -16.66 -14.31
C ASN A 63 -3.32 -16.37 -13.06
N LEU A 64 -3.93 -15.18 -12.94
CA LEU A 64 -4.77 -14.80 -11.79
C LEU A 64 -6.21 -15.30 -11.92
N VAL A 65 -6.78 -15.20 -13.12
CA VAL A 65 -8.17 -15.61 -13.40
C VAL A 65 -8.41 -17.12 -13.20
N PRO A 66 -7.49 -18.05 -13.53
CA PRO A 66 -7.72 -19.48 -13.34
C PRO A 66 -7.26 -20.02 -11.96
N LEU A 67 -6.91 -19.17 -11.00
CA LEU A 67 -6.54 -19.66 -9.66
C LEU A 67 -7.74 -20.29 -8.95
N SER A 68 -7.50 -21.45 -8.33
CA SER A 68 -8.51 -22.10 -7.49
C SER A 68 -8.90 -21.23 -6.30
N SER A 69 -10.16 -21.32 -5.85
CA SER A 69 -10.68 -20.48 -4.76
C SER A 69 -9.84 -20.54 -3.48
N HIS A 70 -9.20 -21.67 -3.18
CA HIS A 70 -8.30 -21.80 -2.03
C HIS A 70 -6.99 -21.00 -2.21
N LYS A 71 -6.37 -21.07 -3.39
CA LYS A 71 -5.15 -20.30 -3.69
C LYS A 71 -5.43 -18.81 -3.74
N LEU A 72 -6.58 -18.40 -4.30
CA LEU A 72 -7.02 -17.02 -4.24
C LEU A 72 -7.22 -16.56 -2.80
N LYS A 73 -7.93 -17.32 -1.97
CA LYS A 73 -8.13 -16.98 -0.54
C LYS A 73 -6.83 -16.84 0.25
N GLN A 74 -5.78 -17.60 -0.12
CA GLN A 74 -4.47 -17.47 0.51
C GLN A 74 -3.71 -16.19 0.10
N LEU A 75 -3.97 -15.68 -1.10
CA LEU A 75 -3.29 -14.49 -1.64
C LEU A 75 -4.11 -13.20 -1.47
N PHE A 76 -5.43 -13.33 -1.46
CA PHE A 76 -6.42 -12.27 -1.48
C PHE A 76 -7.60 -12.67 -0.58
N PRO A 77 -8.18 -11.76 0.20
CA PRO A 77 -9.32 -12.07 1.06
C PRO A 77 -10.65 -12.16 0.27
N THR A 78 -10.67 -12.83 -0.87
CA THR A 78 -11.86 -12.95 -1.73
C THR A 78 -11.93 -14.30 -2.46
N THR A 79 -13.06 -14.56 -3.13
CA THR A 79 -13.22 -15.69 -4.06
C THR A 79 -13.05 -15.24 -5.50
N ASN A 80 -12.86 -16.19 -6.43
CA ASN A 80 -12.75 -15.87 -7.85
C ASN A 80 -14.00 -15.14 -8.39
N GLU A 81 -15.19 -15.61 -8.04
CA GLU A 81 -16.46 -15.01 -8.45
C GLU A 81 -16.58 -13.55 -8.02
N TYR A 82 -16.35 -13.28 -6.73
CA TYR A 82 -16.39 -11.91 -6.20
C TYR A 82 -15.26 -11.04 -6.77
N PHE A 83 -14.08 -11.61 -7.01
CA PHE A 83 -12.98 -10.90 -7.66
C PHE A 83 -13.39 -10.44 -9.07
N GLN A 84 -13.94 -11.33 -9.89
CA GLN A 84 -14.38 -10.98 -11.24
C GLN A 84 -15.50 -9.93 -11.22
N ARG A 85 -16.45 -10.04 -10.28
CA ARG A 85 -17.50 -9.01 -10.10
C ARG A 85 -16.92 -7.64 -9.76
N LEU A 86 -15.93 -7.59 -8.86
CA LEU A 86 -15.25 -6.34 -8.51
C LEU A 86 -14.48 -5.77 -9.70
N VAL A 87 -13.80 -6.61 -10.49
CA VAL A 87 -13.13 -6.16 -11.72
C VAL A 87 -14.15 -5.56 -12.68
N ALA A 88 -15.26 -6.25 -12.95
CA ALA A 88 -16.31 -5.77 -13.85
C ALA A 88 -16.94 -4.46 -13.35
N LEU A 89 -17.10 -4.30 -12.03
CA LEU A 89 -17.64 -3.09 -11.42
C LEU A 89 -16.74 -1.86 -11.66
N ILE A 90 -15.42 -2.05 -11.57
CA ILE A 90 -14.46 -0.93 -11.61
C ILE A 90 -13.79 -0.74 -12.97
N GLN A 91 -13.93 -1.67 -13.92
CA GLN A 91 -13.14 -1.69 -15.15
C GLN A 91 -13.27 -0.39 -15.97
N ASP A 92 -14.46 0.21 -15.97
CA ASP A 92 -14.82 1.38 -16.77
C ASP A 92 -14.52 2.71 -16.05
N ASP A 93 -13.97 2.67 -14.83
CA ASP A 93 -13.64 3.87 -14.06
C ASP A 93 -12.51 4.66 -14.75
N THR A 94 -12.70 5.98 -14.89
CA THR A 94 -11.73 6.91 -15.47
C THR A 94 -10.37 6.87 -14.76
N ILE A 95 -10.31 6.46 -13.49
CA ILE A 95 -9.07 6.31 -12.72
C ILE A 95 -8.12 5.28 -13.36
N PHE A 96 -8.65 4.27 -14.06
CA PHE A 96 -7.83 3.24 -14.70
C PHE A 96 -7.44 3.59 -16.14
N HIS A 97 -8.01 4.64 -16.70
CA HIS A 97 -7.79 5.10 -18.06
C HIS A 97 -6.90 6.35 -18.05
N ASN A 98 -5.90 6.41 -18.92
CA ASN A 98 -5.20 7.66 -19.22
C ASN A 98 -5.16 7.90 -20.72
N SER A 99 -5.04 9.16 -21.10
CA SER A 99 -4.79 9.57 -22.49
C SER A 99 -3.30 9.48 -22.87
N SER A 100 -2.55 8.59 -22.21
CA SER A 100 -1.10 8.46 -22.45
C SER A 100 -0.82 7.36 -23.46
N ILE A 101 0.29 7.51 -24.19
CA ILE A 101 0.85 6.48 -25.07
C ILE A 101 1.25 5.24 -24.25
N PHE A 102 1.60 5.42 -22.97
CA PHE A 102 1.95 4.32 -22.08
C PHE A 102 0.71 3.74 -21.42
N LYS A 103 0.34 2.54 -21.88
CA LYS A 103 -0.76 1.76 -21.30
C LYS A 103 -0.54 1.54 -19.82
N GLN A 104 -1.55 1.88 -19.02
CA GLN A 104 -1.56 1.52 -17.60
C GLN A 104 -1.69 0.00 -17.43
N ARG A 105 -1.32 -0.48 -16.25
CA ARG A 105 -1.64 -1.85 -15.82
C ARG A 105 -3.16 -2.01 -15.79
N VAL A 106 -3.63 -3.17 -16.25
CA VAL A 106 -5.05 -3.56 -16.27
C VAL A 106 -5.67 -3.58 -14.86
N PRO A 107 -6.98 -3.30 -14.71
CA PRO A 107 -7.65 -3.13 -13.41
C PRO A 107 -7.60 -4.38 -12.52
N ASP A 108 -7.66 -5.57 -13.10
CA ASP A 108 -7.55 -6.85 -12.42
C ASP A 108 -6.24 -7.00 -11.62
N ILE A 109 -5.09 -6.62 -12.20
CA ILE A 109 -3.80 -6.66 -11.49
C ILE A 109 -3.77 -5.62 -10.38
N LYS A 110 -4.29 -4.42 -10.64
CA LYS A 110 -4.35 -3.36 -9.61
C LYS A 110 -5.20 -3.79 -8.43
N LEU A 111 -6.35 -4.42 -8.70
CA LEU A 111 -7.24 -4.97 -7.69
C LEU A 111 -6.56 -6.10 -6.92
N ALA A 112 -5.89 -7.04 -7.60
CA ALA A 112 -5.15 -8.11 -6.96
C ALA A 112 -4.09 -7.55 -6.00
N VAL A 113 -3.26 -6.61 -6.45
CA VAL A 113 -2.24 -5.96 -5.60
C VAL A 113 -2.87 -5.30 -4.37
N ALA A 114 -3.96 -4.55 -4.57
CA ALA A 114 -4.66 -3.87 -3.49
C ALA A 114 -5.24 -4.86 -2.47
N LEU A 115 -5.92 -5.91 -2.94
CA LEU A 115 -6.50 -6.95 -2.08
C LEU A 115 -5.43 -7.73 -1.33
N ALA A 116 -4.30 -8.05 -1.96
CA ALA A 116 -3.18 -8.71 -1.30
C ALA A 116 -2.56 -7.82 -0.22
N GLN A 117 -2.48 -6.51 -0.48
CA GLN A 117 -2.00 -5.56 0.52
C GLN A 117 -2.96 -5.44 1.70
N LEU A 118 -4.26 -5.28 1.45
CA LEU A 118 -5.28 -5.08 2.48
C LEU A 118 -5.59 -6.35 3.27
N GLY A 119 -5.47 -7.53 2.65
CA GLY A 119 -5.70 -8.81 3.30
C GLY A 119 -4.47 -9.40 4.01
N SER A 120 -3.29 -8.79 3.84
CA SER A 120 -2.08 -9.23 4.51
C SER A 120 -1.83 -8.43 5.78
N ASN A 121 -1.25 -9.07 6.80
CA ASN A 121 -0.84 -8.43 8.05
C ASN A 121 0.67 -8.53 8.27
N GLY A 122 1.22 -7.56 9.03
CA GLY A 122 2.62 -7.51 9.41
C GLY A 122 3.56 -7.58 8.19
N ASN A 123 4.51 -8.51 8.22
CA ASN A 123 5.48 -8.69 7.14
C ASN A 123 4.85 -9.09 5.80
N GLY A 124 3.64 -9.64 5.78
CA GLY A 124 2.91 -9.98 4.55
C GLY A 124 2.50 -8.75 3.75
N ALA A 125 2.10 -7.66 4.41
CA ALA A 125 1.71 -6.40 3.78
C ALA A 125 2.90 -5.53 3.35
N SER A 126 4.14 -6.02 3.53
CA SER A 126 5.32 -5.23 3.19
C SER A 126 5.38 -4.97 1.68
N LEU A 127 5.56 -3.70 1.31
CA LEU A 127 5.66 -3.26 -0.08
C LEU A 127 6.75 -4.02 -0.85
N GLY A 128 7.87 -4.35 -0.17
CA GLY A 128 8.95 -5.12 -0.78
C GLY A 128 8.53 -6.53 -1.18
N LYS A 129 7.81 -7.27 -0.32
CA LYS A 129 7.35 -8.63 -0.65
C LYS A 129 6.30 -8.61 -1.76
N LEU A 130 5.33 -7.70 -1.67
CA LEU A 130 4.31 -7.52 -2.71
C LEU A 130 4.94 -7.07 -4.04
N GLY A 131 5.99 -6.25 -3.99
CA GLY A 131 6.72 -5.81 -5.17
C GLY A 131 7.46 -6.95 -5.87
N ILE A 132 7.99 -7.91 -5.11
CA ILE A 132 8.57 -9.15 -5.65
C ILE A 132 7.45 -10.04 -6.22
N LEU A 133 6.35 -10.21 -5.48
CA LEU A 133 5.25 -11.11 -5.83
C LEU A 133 4.57 -10.71 -7.15
N PHE A 134 4.23 -9.43 -7.31
CA PHE A 134 3.51 -8.90 -8.48
C PHE A 134 4.42 -8.28 -9.53
N VAL A 135 5.73 -8.22 -9.25
CA VAL A 135 6.75 -7.58 -10.09
C VAL A 135 6.37 -6.14 -10.41
N VAL A 136 6.23 -5.36 -9.34
CA VAL A 136 5.82 -3.95 -9.35
C VAL A 136 6.69 -3.15 -8.40
N SER A 137 6.86 -1.86 -8.67
CA SER A 137 7.60 -0.98 -7.75
C SER A 137 6.78 -0.68 -6.50
N ASN A 138 7.44 -0.42 -5.37
CA ASN A 138 6.75 -0.06 -4.12
C ASN A 138 5.80 1.13 -4.29
N GLY A 139 6.19 2.12 -5.10
CA GLY A 139 5.32 3.26 -5.41
C GLY A 139 4.09 2.88 -6.22
N ALA A 140 4.22 1.93 -7.16
CA ALA A 140 3.09 1.43 -7.93
C ALA A 140 2.07 0.72 -7.03
N ILE A 141 2.51 -0.05 -6.03
CA ILE A 141 1.62 -0.72 -5.07
C ILE A 141 0.75 0.31 -4.35
N VAL A 142 1.36 1.36 -3.79
CA VAL A 142 0.62 2.44 -3.10
C VAL A 142 -0.39 3.09 -4.04
N LEU A 143 0.02 3.41 -5.27
CA LEU A 143 -0.85 4.01 -6.27
C LEU A 143 -2.02 3.10 -6.65
N TYR A 144 -1.77 1.80 -6.81
CA TYR A 144 -2.81 0.82 -7.16
C TYR A 144 -3.83 0.70 -6.03
N THR A 145 -3.37 0.57 -4.79
CA THR A 145 -4.25 0.48 -3.63
C THR A 145 -5.10 1.73 -3.46
N GLN A 146 -4.50 2.92 -3.60
CA GLN A 146 -5.26 4.18 -3.55
C GLN A 146 -6.28 4.29 -4.70
N ALA A 147 -5.91 3.88 -5.91
CA ALA A 147 -6.83 3.90 -7.06
C ALA A 147 -8.02 2.97 -6.84
N ILE A 148 -7.78 1.76 -6.33
CA ILE A 148 -8.83 0.79 -6.01
C ILE A 148 -9.76 1.31 -4.92
N ILE A 149 -9.22 1.85 -3.82
CA ILE A 149 -10.03 2.43 -2.75
C ILE A 149 -10.91 3.56 -3.29
N LYS A 150 -10.35 4.47 -4.10
CA LYS A 150 -11.10 5.57 -4.71
C LYS A 150 -12.22 5.09 -5.65
N ALA A 151 -11.96 4.05 -6.43
CA ALA A 151 -12.97 3.46 -7.30
C ALA A 151 -14.11 2.81 -6.50
N LEU A 152 -13.78 2.05 -5.45
CA LEU A 152 -14.77 1.37 -4.60
C LEU A 152 -15.63 2.33 -3.78
N ILE A 153 -15.07 3.43 -3.27
CA ILE A 153 -15.82 4.44 -2.50
C ILE A 153 -16.96 5.05 -3.32
N LYS A 154 -16.86 5.11 -4.66
CA LYS A 154 -17.95 5.62 -5.50
C LYS A 154 -19.24 4.81 -5.37
N TYR A 155 -19.14 3.54 -4.98
CA TYR A 155 -20.26 2.63 -4.80
C TYR A 155 -20.68 2.47 -3.34
N GLU A 156 -20.08 3.24 -2.41
CA GLU A 156 -20.37 3.16 -0.97
C GLU A 156 -21.87 3.26 -0.68
N LYS A 157 -22.57 4.23 -1.27
CA LYS A 157 -24.00 4.46 -1.02
C LYS A 157 -24.91 3.35 -1.55
N GLU A 158 -24.43 2.57 -2.51
CA GLU A 158 -25.19 1.46 -3.09
C GLU A 158 -25.07 0.19 -2.24
N TYR A 159 -23.87 -0.07 -1.69
CA TYR A 159 -23.60 -1.31 -0.97
C TYR A 159 -23.57 -1.17 0.57
N ILE A 160 -23.26 0.02 1.09
CA ILE A 160 -23.20 0.31 2.53
C ILE A 160 -24.44 1.13 2.90
N ILE A 161 -25.56 0.42 3.06
CA ILE A 161 -26.86 1.02 3.39
C ILE A 161 -27.25 0.60 4.81
N TRP A 162 -27.59 1.57 5.65
CA TRP A 162 -28.21 1.26 6.94
C TRP A 162 -29.57 0.60 6.72
N PRO A 163 -29.85 -0.58 7.31
CA PRO A 163 -31.10 -1.27 7.10
C PRO A 163 -32.29 -0.39 7.49
N ASN A 164 -33.40 -0.50 6.76
CA ASN A 164 -34.65 0.19 7.12
C ASN A 164 -35.33 -0.47 8.33
N SER A 165 -36.33 0.17 8.94
CA SER A 165 -36.99 -0.31 10.16
C SER A 165 -37.48 -1.75 10.07
N GLN A 166 -37.97 -2.19 8.90
CA GLN A 166 -38.41 -3.57 8.69
C GLN A 166 -37.22 -4.55 8.73
N LYS A 167 -36.17 -4.30 7.94
CA LYS A 167 -34.96 -5.14 7.94
C LYS A 167 -34.26 -5.14 9.30
N GLN A 168 -34.31 -4.02 10.03
CA GLN A 168 -33.80 -3.93 11.40
C GLN A 168 -34.57 -4.87 12.33
N LEU A 169 -35.90 -4.90 12.22
CA LEU A 169 -36.75 -5.75 13.04
C LEU A 169 -36.54 -7.24 12.71
N GLU A 170 -36.44 -7.59 11.42
CA GLU A 170 -36.10 -8.94 10.96
C GLU A 170 -34.73 -9.39 11.50
N ALA A 171 -33.69 -8.55 11.33
CA ALA A 171 -32.35 -8.85 11.83
C ALA A 171 -32.33 -8.99 13.35
N SER A 172 -33.09 -8.15 14.05
CA SER A 172 -33.20 -8.23 15.50
C SER A 172 -33.87 -9.50 15.98
N GLN A 173 -34.93 -9.95 15.32
CA GLN A 173 -35.58 -11.23 15.64
C GLN A 173 -34.63 -12.42 15.44
N VAL A 174 -33.81 -12.41 14.38
CA VAL A 174 -32.83 -13.48 14.10
C VAL A 174 -31.73 -13.55 15.18
N ILE A 175 -31.29 -12.40 15.69
CA ILE A 175 -30.16 -12.30 16.64
C ILE A 175 -30.61 -12.33 18.11
N LEU A 176 -31.89 -12.08 18.41
CA LEU A 176 -32.43 -11.99 19.76
C LEU A 176 -32.08 -13.19 20.65
N ALA A 177 -32.08 -14.40 20.09
CA ALA A 177 -31.74 -15.63 20.82
C ALA A 177 -30.25 -15.73 21.21
N LYS A 178 -29.37 -14.90 20.64
CA LYS A 178 -27.91 -14.99 20.80
C LYS A 178 -27.27 -13.81 21.52
N VAL A 179 -27.91 -12.64 21.54
CA VAL A 179 -27.26 -11.39 21.97
C VAL A 179 -28.15 -10.59 22.95
N PHE A 180 -28.95 -9.63 22.48
CA PHE A 180 -29.90 -8.88 23.31
C PHE A 180 -31.06 -8.31 22.47
N PRO A 181 -32.23 -8.00 23.08
CA PRO A 181 -33.38 -7.44 22.36
C PRO A 181 -33.06 -6.10 21.69
N GLY A 182 -33.45 -5.93 20.43
CA GLY A 182 -33.20 -4.71 19.65
C GLY A 182 -31.83 -4.66 18.95
N CYS A 183 -30.97 -5.68 19.11
CA CYS A 183 -29.72 -5.77 18.37
C CYS A 183 -29.98 -6.00 16.87
N VAL A 184 -29.64 -5.04 16.01
CA VAL A 184 -29.86 -5.09 14.55
C VAL A 184 -28.75 -5.82 13.79
N GLY A 185 -27.60 -6.01 14.43
CA GLY A 185 -26.43 -6.64 13.83
C GLY A 185 -25.23 -6.59 14.77
N LEU A 186 -24.26 -7.47 14.54
CA LEU A 186 -22.95 -7.38 15.17
C LEU A 186 -21.92 -7.02 14.11
N ILE A 187 -21.15 -5.99 14.40
CA ILE A 187 -19.94 -5.67 13.65
C ILE A 187 -18.81 -6.21 14.52
N ASP A 188 -18.00 -7.12 13.99
CA ASP A 188 -16.79 -7.55 14.69
C ASP A 188 -15.87 -6.32 14.84
N GLY A 189 -15.49 -6.02 16.07
CA GLY A 189 -14.62 -4.90 16.36
C GLY A 189 -13.24 -5.19 15.77
N SER A 190 -12.80 -4.38 14.82
CA SER A 190 -11.39 -4.38 14.41
C SER A 190 -10.58 -3.79 15.55
N LEU A 191 -10.16 -4.65 16.48
CA LEU A 191 -9.39 -4.24 17.64
C LEU A 191 -8.03 -3.70 17.18
N ILE A 192 -7.84 -2.38 17.27
CA ILE A 192 -6.59 -1.72 16.90
C ILE A 192 -5.63 -1.83 18.07
N PRO A 193 -4.49 -2.54 17.94
CA PRO A 193 -3.53 -2.65 19.03
C PRO A 193 -2.84 -1.31 19.29
N LEU A 194 -2.92 -0.86 20.54
CA LEU A 194 -2.24 0.31 21.05
C LEU A 194 -0.86 -0.09 21.58
N SER A 195 0.16 0.72 21.25
CA SER A 195 1.52 0.50 21.74
C SER A 195 1.69 0.83 23.23
N GLN A 196 0.78 1.62 23.79
CA GLN A 196 0.83 2.10 25.16
C GLN A 196 -0.58 2.12 25.78
N ARG A 197 -0.63 2.03 27.11
CA ARG A 197 -1.84 2.23 27.89
C ARG A 197 -2.41 3.63 27.64
N THR A 198 -3.72 3.75 27.44
CA THR A 198 -4.36 5.07 27.31
C THR A 198 -4.30 5.82 28.65
N PRO A 199 -4.11 7.16 28.64
CA PRO A 199 -4.06 7.96 29.87
C PRO A 199 -5.36 7.97 30.66
N ARG A 200 -6.50 7.77 29.99
CA ARG A 200 -7.83 7.62 30.60
C ARG A 200 -8.32 6.20 30.40
N ASP A 201 -8.82 5.60 31.49
CA ASP A 201 -9.46 4.28 31.53
C ASP A 201 -8.66 3.15 30.86
N GLY A 202 -7.33 3.15 31.00
CA GLY A 202 -6.45 2.18 30.33
C GLY A 202 -6.81 0.71 30.57
N GLU A 203 -7.41 0.40 31.71
CA GLU A 203 -7.96 -0.92 32.04
C GLU A 203 -9.07 -1.36 31.09
N ALA A 204 -9.93 -0.42 30.65
CA ALA A 204 -11.03 -0.70 29.73
C ALA A 204 -10.54 -1.10 28.33
N TYR A 205 -9.30 -0.73 27.99
CA TYR A 205 -8.66 -1.05 26.73
C TYR A 205 -7.74 -2.29 26.84
N PHE A 206 -7.62 -2.93 28.01
CA PHE A 206 -6.74 -4.08 28.20
C PHE A 206 -7.46 -5.41 27.93
N ASP A 207 -6.99 -6.14 26.92
CA ASP A 207 -7.59 -7.40 26.48
C ASP A 207 -7.11 -8.62 27.28
N HIS A 208 -7.84 -9.74 27.15
CA HIS A 208 -7.46 -11.02 27.75
C HIS A 208 -6.13 -11.61 27.22
N LYS A 209 -5.54 -11.02 26.18
CA LYS A 209 -4.23 -11.39 25.61
C LYS A 209 -3.14 -10.43 26.09
N SER A 210 -3.40 -9.65 27.14
CA SER A 210 -2.48 -8.70 27.75
C SER A 210 -2.00 -7.59 26.81
N ARG A 211 -2.88 -7.08 25.94
CA ARG A 211 -2.62 -5.99 25.00
C ARG A 211 -3.61 -4.86 25.20
N TYR A 212 -3.17 -3.63 24.97
CA TYR A 212 -4.07 -2.49 24.88
C TYR A 212 -4.69 -2.43 23.48
N LEU A 213 -6.00 -2.32 23.37
CA LEU A 213 -6.77 -2.32 22.13
C LEU A 213 -7.82 -1.21 22.17
N CYS A 214 -8.03 -0.47 21.09
CA CYS A 214 -9.21 0.40 20.94
C CYS A 214 -10.16 -0.13 19.85
N TYR A 215 -11.44 0.20 20.02
CA TYR A 215 -12.51 -0.08 19.06
C TYR A 215 -12.56 0.98 17.95
#